data_AF-A0A6J7UW22-F1
#
_entry.id   AF-A0A6J7UW22-F1
#
_cell.length_a   1.000
_cell.length_b   1.000
_cell.length_c   1.000
_cell.angle_alpha   90.00
_cell.angle_beta   90.00
_cell.angle_gamma   90.00
#
_symmetry.space_group_name_H-M   'P 1'
#
loop_
_entity.id
_entity.type
_entity.pdbx_description
1 polymer ?
#
loop_
_entity_poly.entity_id
_entity_poly.type
_entity_poly.pdbx_seq_one_letter_code
_entity_poly.pdbx_strand_id
1 'polypeptide(L)' 'MRRTLWDRVGGCVPGMSQGEWIDWIDRAMTLSPKVVLVNEVILRRRIHANNFTRATAGKVQYLDVARAALARKREGR' A
#
# COMPACT_ATOMS: atom_id res chain seq x y z
N MET A 1 3.63 4.72 12.65
CA MET A 1 4.24 5.44 11.51
C MET A 1 4.44 6.90 11.90
N ARG A 2 5.51 7.58 11.47
CA ARG A 2 5.75 8.99 11.81
C ARG A 2 4.89 9.92 10.95
N ARG A 3 4.32 10.98 11.53
CA ARG A 3 3.54 12.00 10.80
C ARG A 3 4.34 12.65 9.66
N THR A 4 5.61 12.94 9.90
CA THR A 4 6.48 13.54 8.89
C THR A 4 6.67 12.67 7.65
N LEU A 5 6.57 11.34 7.77
CA LEU A 5 6.58 10.45 6.61
C LEU A 5 5.26 10.56 5.84
N TRP A 6 4.13 10.60 6.55
CA TRP A 6 2.81 10.80 5.94
C TRP A 6 2.76 12.09 5.12
N ASP A 7 3.20 13.20 5.72
CA ASP A 7 3.18 14.51 5.08
C ASP A 7 4.07 14.55 3.81
N ARG A 8 5.18 13.79 3.80
CA ARG A 8 6.08 13.71 2.64
C ARG A 8 5.56 12.81 1.52
N VAL A 9 4.88 11.71 1.86
CA VAL A 9 4.30 10.78 0.87
C VAL A 9 3.00 11.33 0.28
N GLY A 10 2.27 12.12 1.08
CA GLY A 10 0.91 12.51 0.81
C GLY A 10 -0.09 11.42 1.19
N GLY A 11 -1.38 11.71 1.04
CA GLY A 11 -2.46 10.77 1.34
C GLY A 11 -2.62 9.65 0.33
N CYS A 12 -3.71 8.90 0.49
CA CYS A 12 -4.14 7.85 -0.44
C CYS A 12 -4.69 8.45 -1.74
N VAL A 13 -4.57 7.71 -2.85
CA VAL A 13 -5.08 8.18 -4.16
C VAL A 13 -6.61 8.11 -4.14
N PRO A 14 -7.32 9.23 -4.36
CA PRO A 14 -8.78 9.23 -4.40
C PRO A 14 -9.33 8.29 -5.47
N GLY A 15 -10.48 7.65 -5.20
CA GLY A 15 -11.15 6.75 -6.14
C GLY A 15 -10.57 5.34 -6.22
N MET A 16 -9.50 5.04 -5.49
CA MET A 16 -8.95 3.69 -5.37
C MET A 16 -9.67 2.93 -4.24
N SER A 17 -10.66 2.11 -4.60
CA SER A 17 -11.42 1.32 -3.63
C SER A 17 -10.61 0.15 -3.05
N GLN A 18 -9.57 -0.31 -3.74
CA GLN A 18 -8.73 -1.43 -3.34
C GLN A 18 -7.27 -1.22 -3.70
N GLY A 19 -6.38 -1.66 -2.81
CA GLY A 19 -4.93 -1.53 -3.02
C GLY A 19 -4.38 -0.17 -2.61
N GLU A 20 -5.22 0.74 -2.12
CA GLU A 20 -4.85 2.05 -1.56
C GLU A 20 -3.62 1.94 -0.65
N TRP A 21 -3.66 1.01 0.31
CA TRP A 21 -2.60 0.89 1.29
C TRP A 21 -1.32 0.30 0.68
N ILE A 22 -1.46 -0.57 -0.33
CA ILE A 22 -0.32 -1.16 -1.04
C ILE A 22 0.38 -0.08 -1.87
N ASP A 23 -0.37 0.74 -2.61
CA ASP A 23 0.20 1.89 -3.34
C ASP A 23 0.87 2.88 -2.39
N TRP A 24 0.21 3.22 -1.29
CA TRP A 24 0.74 4.16 -0.32
C TRP A 24 2.06 3.65 0.28
N ILE A 25 2.15 2.38 0.65
CA ILE A 25 3.39 1.77 1.14
C ILE A 25 4.48 1.78 0.06
N ASP A 26 4.17 1.43 -1.19
CA ASP A 26 5.16 1.48 -2.29
C ASP A 26 5.71 2.90 -2.45
N ARG A 27 4.85 3.94 -2.46
CA ARG A 27 5.27 5.34 -2.48
C ARG A 27 6.08 5.73 -1.24
N ALA A 28 5.74 5.23 -0.07
CA ALA A 28 6.51 5.49 1.14
C ALA A 28 7.92 4.89 1.06
N MET A 29 8.06 3.70 0.49
CA MET A 29 9.34 3.02 0.34
C MET A 29 10.29 3.72 -0.63
N THR A 30 9.81 4.51 -1.60
CA THR A 30 10.69 5.31 -2.48
C THR A 30 11.45 6.39 -1.72
N LEU A 31 10.97 6.79 -0.53
CA LEU A 31 11.65 7.73 0.36
C LEU A 31 12.66 7.05 1.31
N SER A 32 12.90 5.74 1.14
CA SER A 32 13.82 4.94 1.95
C SER A 32 13.67 5.15 3.47
N PRO A 33 12.45 5.02 4.04
CA PRO A 33 12.24 5.16 5.47
C PRO A 33 12.94 4.04 6.23
N LYS A 34 13.31 4.30 7.48
CA LYS A 34 13.78 3.24 8.38
C LYS A 34 12.59 2.35 8.76
N VAL A 35 12.55 1.14 8.21
CA VAL A 35 11.54 0.11 8.51
C VAL A 35 12.20 -0.99 9.32
N VAL A 36 11.49 -1.46 10.36
CA VAL A 36 11.91 -2.60 11.18
C VAL A 36 10.83 -3.65 11.11
N LEU A 37 11.23 -4.90 10.85
CA LEU A 37 10.34 -6.05 10.97
C LEU A 37 10.29 -6.47 12.43
N VAL A 38 9.08 -6.53 12.99
CA VAL A 38 8.85 -7.02 14.35
C VAL A 38 8.41 -8.48 14.26
N ASN A 39 9.25 -9.40 14.74
CA ASN A 39 9.00 -10.84 14.69
C ASN A 39 8.11 -11.32 15.85
N GLU A 40 7.06 -10.56 16.17
CA GLU A 40 6.11 -10.84 17.24
C GLU A 40 4.68 -10.59 16.74
N VAL A 41 3.71 -11.32 17.29
CA VAL A 41 2.30 -11.12 16.93
C VAL A 41 1.76 -9.88 17.65
N ILE A 42 1.79 -8.75 16.94
CA ILE A 42 1.30 -7.46 17.48
C ILE A 42 -0.18 -7.19 17.20
N LEU A 43 -0.80 -7.91 16.27
CA LEU A 43 -2.20 -7.71 15.87
C LEU A 43 -2.83 -9.01 15.35
N ARG A 44 -4.10 -9.23 15.67
CA ARG A 44 -4.94 -10.25 15.01
C ARG A 44 -5.97 -9.56 14.12
N ARG A 45 -5.91 -9.81 12.82
CA ARG A 45 -6.87 -9.26 11.85
C ARG A 45 -8.14 -10.11 11.82
N ARG A 46 -9.31 -9.49 12.04
CA ARG A 46 -10.60 -10.15 11.81
C ARG A 46 -10.88 -10.30 10.32
N ILE A 47 -11.29 -11.49 9.88
CA ILE A 47 -11.72 -11.74 8.51
C ILE A 47 -13.26 -11.75 8.47
N HIS A 48 -13.87 -10.86 7.68
CA HIS A 48 -15.33 -10.82 7.45
C HIS A 48 -15.68 -11.24 6.01
N ALA A 49 -16.97 -11.49 5.76
CA ALA A 49 -17.48 -11.99 4.48
C ALA A 49 -17.12 -11.05 3.32
N ASN A 50 -17.29 -9.75 3.50
CA ASN A 50 -17.06 -8.72 2.46
C ASN A 50 -15.62 -8.21 2.41
N ASN A 51 -14.64 -8.99 2.86
CA ASN A 51 -13.25 -8.58 2.77
C ASN A 51 -12.84 -8.45 1.30
N PHE A 52 -12.15 -7.37 0.96
CA PHE A 52 -11.65 -7.12 -0.40
C PHE A 52 -10.77 -8.26 -0.93
N THR A 53 -10.04 -8.96 -0.06
CA THR A 53 -9.24 -10.14 -0.43
C THR A 53 -10.07 -11.39 -0.77
N ARG A 54 -11.36 -11.43 -0.41
CA ARG A 54 -12.30 -12.52 -0.76
C ARG A 54 -13.11 -12.22 -2.01
N ALA A 55 -13.37 -10.94 -2.31
CA ALA A 55 -14.13 -10.53 -3.48
C ALA A 55 -13.25 -10.57 -4.76
N THR A 56 -13.66 -11.35 -5.75
CA THR A 56 -12.92 -11.52 -7.02
C THR A 56 -12.92 -10.26 -7.89
N ALA A 57 -14.00 -9.48 -7.87
CA ALA A 57 -14.15 -8.25 -8.66
C ALA A 57 -13.10 -7.17 -8.32
N GLY A 58 -12.49 -7.27 -7.14
CA GLY A 58 -11.52 -6.30 -6.65
C GLY A 58 -10.09 -6.42 -7.13
N LYS A 59 -9.74 -7.55 -7.73
CA LYS A 59 -8.36 -7.88 -8.07
C LYS A 59 -7.80 -7.03 -9.22
N VAL A 60 -8.67 -6.39 -10.01
CA VAL A 60 -8.27 -5.53 -11.15
C VAL A 60 -7.45 -4.34 -10.67
N GLN A 61 -7.88 -3.64 -9.61
CA GLN A 61 -7.16 -2.46 -9.11
C GLN A 61 -5.79 -2.80 -8.52
N TYR A 62 -5.53 -4.04 -8.10
CA TYR A 62 -4.18 -4.44 -7.69
C TYR A 62 -3.20 -4.46 -8.85
N LEU A 63 -3.65 -4.75 -10.08
CA LEU A 63 -2.79 -4.67 -11.27
C LEU A 63 -2.46 -3.22 -11.62
N ASP A 64 -3.40 -2.29 -11.43
CA ASP A 64 -3.14 -0.86 -11.60
C ASP A 64 -2.09 -0.36 -10.60
N VAL A 65 -2.21 -0.77 -9.33
CA VAL A 65 -1.20 -0.47 -8.29
C VAL A 65 0.16 -1.04 -8.66
N ALA A 66 0.22 -2.31 -9.07
CA ALA A 66 1.48 -2.94 -9.47
C ALA A 66 2.11 -2.25 -10.68
N ARG A 67 1.31 -1.87 -11.68
CA ARG A 67 1.75 -1.11 -12.86
C ARG A 67 2.33 0.25 -12.45
N ALA A 68 1.64 0.99 -11.58
CA ALA A 68 2.10 2.28 -11.09
C ALA A 68 3.43 2.17 -10.32
N ALA A 69 3.56 1.15 -9.47
CA ALA A 69 4.80 0.86 -8.74
C ALA A 69 5.97 0.56 -9.70
N LEU A 70 5.74 -0.23 -10.74
CA LEU A 70 6.74 -0.53 -11.76
C LEU A 70 7.15 0.70 -12.57
N ALA A 71 6.20 1.58 -12.91
CA ALA A 71 6.49 2.84 -13.60
C ALA A 71 7.41 3.73 -12.77
N ARG A 72 7.09 3.96 -11.49
CA ARG A 72 7.94 4.74 -10.56
C ARG A 72 9.37 4.20 -10.46
N LYS A 73 9.52 2.87 -10.40
CA LYS A 73 10.85 2.21 -10.36
C LYS A 73 11.66 2.37 -11.64
N ARG A 74 10.99 2.53 -12.80
CA ARG A 74 11.67 2.77 -14.09
C ARG A 74 12.12 4.22 -14.24
N GLU A 75 11.35 5.17 -13.72
CA GLU A 75 11.66 6.61 -13.77
C GLU A 75 12.73 7.02 -12.76
N GLY A 76 12.81 6.33 -11.61
CA GLY A 76 13.84 6.55 -10.59
C GLY A 76 15.15 5.80 -10.83
N ARG A 77 15.36 5.23 -12.02
CA ARG A 77 16.59 4.57 -12.46
C ARG A 77 17.32 5.46 -13.46
#